data_AF-A0A949TL45-F1
#
_entry.id   AF-A0A949TL45-F1
#
_cell.length_a   1.000
_cell.length_b   1.000
_cell.length_c   1.000
_cell.angle_alpha   90.00
_cell.angle_beta   90.00
_cell.angle_gamma   90.00
#
_symmetry.space_group_name_H-M   'P 1'
#
loop_
_entity.id
_entity.type
_entity.pdbx_description
1 polymer ?
#
loop_
_entity_poly.entity_id
_entity_poly.type
_entity_poly.pdbx_seq_one_letter_code
_entity_poly.pdbx_strand_id
1 'polypeptide(L)'
;MQAASVLQNQQRPRCVIDPALALSPSGLLLYKNLGKVMELWIVRELWYILDNINLYLQRPELVIPRINTSSKTLFEKRASLEETLWSLKEWERIRGEVDLSRLNLFWLGDNLRESLIPQDREPNIFSYWESLARSLDSQINQLPTTDVLTLAFRDAIALTASLGSAFILTYQIPSDYKNDFPPDICKTLESWNIPCQYLTEKDPIVVLERENLRRLITSVGLAKLFWADIHIVVLHLVENTSSPPIKLENKQLTNKSFQETQNLEPENYLWRNIQGFWYQL
;
A
#
# COMPACT_ATOMS: atom_id res chain seq x y z
N MET A 1 -32.40 13.94 28.62
CA MET A 1 -31.67 14.28 27.39
C MET A 1 -30.17 14.31 27.72
N GLN A 2 -29.53 13.14 27.76
CA GLN A 2 -28.09 12.99 27.98
C GLN A 2 -27.64 11.86 27.06
N ALA A 3 -27.19 12.23 25.86
CA ALA A 3 -26.53 11.35 24.90
C ALA A 3 -25.44 12.16 24.20
N ALA A 4 -24.51 12.69 24.99
CA ALA A 4 -23.33 13.40 24.50
C ALA A 4 -22.17 13.03 25.43
N SER A 5 -21.37 12.04 25.02
CA SER A 5 -19.95 11.81 25.42
C SER A 5 -19.46 10.35 25.29
N VAL A 6 -19.82 9.63 24.21
CA VAL A 6 -19.23 8.28 23.95
C VAL A 6 -18.50 8.18 22.59
N LEU A 7 -18.41 9.26 21.80
CA LEU A 7 -17.78 9.23 20.46
C LEU A 7 -16.39 9.87 20.39
N GLN A 8 -15.62 9.86 21.49
CA GLN A 8 -14.23 10.34 21.51
C GLN A 8 -13.27 9.22 21.91
N ASN A 9 -13.01 8.31 20.96
CA ASN A 9 -11.76 7.54 20.79
C ASN A 9 -11.91 6.37 19.80
N GLN A 10 -12.66 6.53 18.70
CA GLN A 10 -12.50 5.57 17.60
C GLN A 10 -11.17 5.89 16.90
N GLN A 11 -10.20 4.99 17.06
CA GLN A 11 -8.93 5.06 16.34
C GLN A 11 -9.22 5.06 14.84
N ARG A 12 -8.65 6.01 14.11
CA ARG A 12 -8.87 6.11 12.66
C ARG A 12 -8.33 4.86 11.97
N PRO A 13 -9.04 4.30 10.97
CA PRO A 13 -8.52 3.19 10.20
C PRO A 13 -7.20 3.59 9.51
N ARG A 14 -6.27 2.64 9.48
CA ARG A 14 -4.96 2.81 8.86
C ARG A 14 -5.02 2.28 7.44
N CYS A 15 -4.74 3.14 6.47
CA CYS A 15 -4.72 2.77 5.07
C CYS A 15 -3.32 3.01 4.51
N VAL A 16 -2.67 1.94 4.04
CA VAL A 16 -1.48 2.06 3.21
C VAL A 16 -1.92 2.39 1.79
N ILE A 17 -1.28 3.38 1.20
CA ILE A 17 -1.56 3.85 -0.15
C ILE A 17 -0.93 2.87 -1.13
N ASP A 18 -1.77 2.30 -2.01
CA ASP A 18 -1.29 1.58 -3.18
C ASP A 18 -0.69 2.57 -4.19
N PRO A 19 0.59 2.42 -4.58
CA PRO A 19 1.23 3.22 -5.61
C PRO A 19 0.48 3.23 -6.94
N ALA A 20 -0.09 2.10 -7.36
CA ALA A 20 -0.81 2.02 -8.64
C ALA A 20 -2.11 2.81 -8.57
N LEU A 21 -2.85 2.73 -7.46
CA LEU A 21 -4.05 3.55 -7.25
C LEU A 21 -3.68 5.03 -7.15
N ALA A 22 -2.62 5.38 -6.41
CA ALA A 22 -2.16 6.77 -6.24
C ALA A 22 -1.83 7.44 -7.57
N LEU A 23 -1.23 6.70 -8.51
CA LEU A 23 -0.87 7.17 -9.85
C LEU A 23 -2.00 7.01 -10.88
N SER A 24 -3.16 6.51 -10.48
CA SER A 24 -4.35 6.49 -11.34
C SER A 24 -4.99 7.89 -11.44
N PRO A 25 -5.87 8.15 -12.43
CA PRO A 25 -6.58 9.42 -12.56
C PRO A 25 -7.41 9.84 -11.35
N SER A 26 -7.84 8.89 -10.50
CA SER A 26 -8.71 9.18 -9.36
C SER A 26 -8.04 9.01 -8.00
N GLY A 27 -6.81 8.47 -7.97
CA GLY A 27 -6.09 8.17 -6.74
C GLY A 27 -5.85 9.38 -5.86
N LEU A 28 -5.33 10.46 -6.45
CA LEU A 28 -5.04 11.69 -5.71
C LEU A 28 -6.30 12.32 -5.11
N LEU A 29 -7.40 12.37 -5.86
CA LEU A 29 -8.67 12.88 -5.36
C LEU A 29 -9.21 12.01 -4.21
N LEU A 30 -9.07 10.69 -4.33
CA LEU A 30 -9.44 9.71 -3.31
C LEU A 30 -8.63 9.97 -2.03
N TYR A 31 -7.31 9.87 -2.07
CA TYR A 31 -6.47 9.98 -0.88
C TYR A 31 -6.51 11.36 -0.22
N LYS A 32 -6.59 12.45 -1.00
CA LYS A 32 -6.76 13.80 -0.44
C LYS A 32 -7.99 13.93 0.45
N ASN A 33 -9.08 13.23 0.12
CA ASN A 33 -10.30 13.28 0.90
C ASN A 33 -10.35 12.22 2.00
N LEU A 34 -9.77 11.04 1.77
CA LEU A 34 -9.68 10.00 2.80
C LEU A 34 -8.83 10.43 4.00
N GLY A 35 -7.81 11.27 3.80
CA GLY A 35 -6.99 11.81 4.89
C GLY A 35 -7.76 12.58 5.97
N LYS A 36 -9.02 12.95 5.70
CA LYS A 36 -9.93 13.58 6.68
C LYS A 36 -10.49 12.59 7.70
N VAL A 37 -10.60 11.30 7.33
CA VAL A 37 -11.28 10.26 8.12
C VAL A 37 -10.42 9.02 8.38
N MET A 38 -9.29 8.88 7.69
CA MET A 38 -8.33 7.79 7.84
C MET A 38 -6.94 8.33 8.17
N GLU A 39 -6.10 7.45 8.69
CA GLU A 39 -4.66 7.65 8.80
C GLU A 39 -4.01 7.03 7.56
N LEU A 40 -3.38 7.86 6.72
CA LEU A 40 -2.87 7.43 5.42
C LEU A 40 -1.35 7.26 5.46
N TRP A 41 -0.86 6.16 4.91
CA TRP A 41 0.56 5.86 4.84
C TRP A 41 1.05 5.81 3.40
N ILE A 42 1.95 6.72 3.05
CA ILE A 42 2.68 6.73 1.79
C ILE A 42 3.87 5.78 1.93
N VAL A 43 4.04 4.92 0.94
CA VAL A 43 5.17 3.98 0.88
C VAL A 43 6.41 4.69 0.34
N ARG A 44 7.60 4.27 0.78
CA ARG A 44 8.86 4.96 0.47
C ARG A 44 9.09 5.12 -1.03
N GLU A 45 8.96 4.07 -1.85
CA GLU A 45 9.13 4.23 -3.31
C GLU A 45 8.12 5.20 -3.94
N LEU A 46 6.86 5.25 -3.47
CA LEU A 46 5.91 6.25 -3.96
C LEU A 46 6.37 7.65 -3.58
N TRP A 47 6.88 7.83 -2.36
CA TRP A 47 7.49 9.09 -1.95
C TRP A 47 8.68 9.48 -2.85
N TYR A 48 9.56 8.53 -3.22
CA TYR A 48 10.65 8.82 -4.15
C TYR A 48 10.18 9.17 -5.56
N ILE A 49 9.14 8.51 -6.06
CA ILE A 49 8.52 8.88 -7.34
C ILE A 49 8.07 10.33 -7.29
N LEU A 50 7.37 10.69 -6.21
CA LEU A 50 6.86 12.05 -6.02
C LEU A 50 7.99 13.05 -5.81
N ASP A 51 9.06 12.72 -5.10
CA ASP A 51 10.19 13.62 -4.87
C ASP A 51 11.00 13.87 -6.14
N ASN A 52 11.12 12.84 -7.00
CA ASN A 52 11.82 12.88 -8.28
C ASN A 52 10.85 13.09 -9.46
N ILE A 53 9.75 13.81 -9.27
CA ILE A 53 8.63 13.88 -10.22
C ILE A 53 9.04 14.28 -11.65
N ASN A 54 10.04 15.16 -11.79
CA ASN A 54 10.57 15.60 -13.08
C ASN A 54 11.10 14.44 -13.94
N LEU A 55 11.76 13.45 -13.31
CA LEU A 55 12.24 12.25 -14.01
C LEU A 55 11.06 11.45 -14.58
N TYR A 56 10.02 11.25 -13.78
CA TYR A 56 8.86 10.45 -14.16
C TYR A 56 7.92 11.20 -15.11
N LEU A 57 7.89 12.53 -15.09
CA LEU A 57 7.22 13.33 -16.13
C LEU A 57 7.89 13.18 -17.50
N GLN A 58 9.22 13.00 -17.54
CA GLN A 58 9.97 12.76 -18.77
C GLN A 58 9.92 11.29 -19.22
N ARG A 59 9.75 10.36 -18.28
CA ARG A 59 9.72 8.91 -18.51
C ARG A 59 8.56 8.22 -17.76
N PRO A 60 7.29 8.55 -18.07
CA PRO A 60 6.15 8.02 -17.34
C PRO A 60 5.97 6.50 -17.48
N GLU A 61 6.56 5.89 -18.52
CA GLU A 61 6.59 4.45 -18.70
C GLU A 61 7.31 3.67 -17.57
N LEU A 62 8.13 4.35 -16.76
CA LEU A 62 8.83 3.72 -15.62
C LEU A 62 7.91 3.37 -14.45
N VAL A 63 6.73 4.01 -14.37
CA VAL A 63 5.76 3.84 -13.28
C VAL A 63 4.42 3.29 -13.77
N ILE A 64 4.42 2.62 -14.92
CA ILE A 64 3.27 1.87 -15.44
C ILE A 64 3.50 0.38 -15.13
N PRO A 65 2.51 -0.34 -14.55
CA PRO A 65 2.68 -1.74 -14.22
C PRO A 65 3.02 -2.58 -15.46
N ARG A 66 4.17 -3.25 -15.47
CA ARG A 66 4.60 -4.05 -16.64
C ARG A 66 3.84 -5.35 -16.79
N ILE A 67 3.33 -5.90 -15.68
CA ILE A 67 2.59 -7.18 -15.59
C ILE A 67 1.41 -7.22 -16.57
N ASN A 68 0.85 -6.07 -16.94
CA ASN A 68 -0.29 -5.92 -17.83
C ASN A 68 0.06 -5.38 -19.25
N THR A 69 1.34 -5.29 -19.64
CA THR A 69 1.73 -4.61 -20.90
C THR A 69 1.87 -5.53 -22.12
N SER A 70 1.97 -6.84 -21.94
CA SER A 70 2.16 -7.79 -23.05
C SER A 70 0.89 -8.02 -23.88
N SER A 71 -0.29 -7.90 -23.27
CA SER A 71 -1.60 -8.11 -23.91
C SER A 71 -2.29 -6.84 -24.41
N LYS A 72 -1.82 -5.65 -24.01
CA LYS A 72 -2.44 -4.37 -24.36
C LYS A 72 -2.15 -3.94 -25.80
N THR A 73 -3.18 -3.44 -26.47
CA THR A 73 -3.07 -2.76 -27.76
C THR A 73 -2.24 -1.47 -27.63
N LEU A 74 -1.71 -0.97 -28.76
CA LEU A 74 -0.98 0.31 -28.77
C LEU A 74 -1.82 1.48 -28.29
N PHE A 75 -3.13 1.45 -28.53
CA PHE A 75 -4.07 2.49 -28.08
C PHE A 75 -4.19 2.50 -26.55
N GLU A 76 -4.41 1.34 -25.94
CA GLU A 76 -4.51 1.21 -24.48
C GLU A 76 -3.20 1.58 -23.77
N LYS A 77 -2.05 1.26 -24.37
CA LYS A 77 -0.73 1.68 -23.86
C LYS A 77 -0.59 3.20 -23.82
N ARG A 78 -1.04 3.89 -24.89
CA ARG A 78 -1.01 5.36 -24.95
C ARG A 78 -1.97 6.00 -23.95
N ALA A 79 -3.20 5.49 -23.84
CA ALA A 79 -4.17 5.99 -22.87
C ALA A 79 -3.64 5.87 -21.43
N SER A 80 -3.08 4.71 -21.07
CA SER A 80 -2.47 4.49 -19.76
C SER A 80 -1.29 5.42 -19.48
N LEU A 81 -0.49 5.73 -20.51
CA LEU A 81 0.60 6.70 -20.41
C LEU A 81 0.08 8.11 -20.14
N GLU A 82 -0.94 8.56 -20.89
CA GLU A 82 -1.56 9.87 -20.72
C GLU A 82 -2.21 10.03 -19.34
N GLU A 83 -2.90 9.01 -18.85
CA GLU A 83 -3.50 8.97 -17.51
C GLU A 83 -2.44 9.07 -16.42
N THR A 84 -1.35 8.32 -16.54
CA THR A 84 -0.22 8.36 -15.60
C THR A 84 0.44 9.74 -15.59
N LEU A 85 0.66 10.31 -16.77
CA LEU A 85 1.28 11.63 -16.94
C LEU A 85 0.38 12.73 -16.37
N TRP A 86 -0.94 12.62 -16.56
CA TRP A 86 -1.90 13.51 -15.93
C TRP A 86 -1.86 13.42 -14.40
N SER A 87 -1.81 12.20 -13.85
CA SER A 87 -1.75 11.97 -12.40
C SER A 87 -0.47 12.56 -11.79
N LEU A 88 0.69 12.32 -12.42
CA LEU A 88 1.97 12.91 -11.99
C LEU A 88 1.91 14.45 -11.98
N LYS A 89 1.35 15.09 -13.02
CA LYS A 89 1.19 16.56 -13.04
C LYS A 89 0.29 17.06 -11.91
N GLU A 90 -0.77 16.33 -11.60
CA GLU A 90 -1.68 16.72 -10.52
C GLU A 90 -1.02 16.56 -9.15
N TRP A 91 -0.20 15.52 -8.96
CA TRP A 91 0.63 15.36 -7.77
C TRP A 91 1.65 16.49 -7.62
N GLU A 92 2.34 16.87 -8.70
CA GLU A 92 3.28 18.01 -8.72
C GLU A 92 2.56 19.30 -8.29
N ARG A 93 1.40 19.57 -8.89
CA ARG A 93 0.58 20.74 -8.58
C ARG A 93 0.15 20.78 -7.11
N ILE A 94 -0.35 19.66 -6.58
CA ILE A 94 -0.84 19.60 -5.20
C ILE A 94 0.31 19.71 -4.19
N ARG A 95 1.49 19.15 -4.48
CA ARG A 95 2.68 19.35 -3.63
C ARG A 95 3.10 20.82 -3.53
N GLY A 96 2.90 21.60 -4.60
CA GLY A 96 3.18 23.03 -4.60
C GLY A 96 2.12 23.89 -3.89
N GLU A 97 0.87 23.45 -3.88
CA GLU A 97 -0.26 24.25 -3.36
C GLU A 97 -0.73 23.87 -1.94
N VAL A 98 -0.56 22.61 -1.54
CA VAL A 98 -1.15 22.05 -0.33
C VAL A 98 -0.06 21.59 0.63
N ASP A 99 -0.14 22.09 1.86
CA ASP A 99 0.60 21.55 2.99
C ASP A 99 0.11 20.12 3.29
N LEU A 100 0.82 19.12 2.74
CA LEU A 100 0.50 17.69 2.87
C LEU A 100 0.44 17.23 4.34
N SER A 101 1.09 17.95 5.26
CA SER A 101 1.06 17.62 6.70
C SER A 101 -0.37 17.68 7.28
N ARG A 102 -1.28 18.41 6.64
CA ARG A 102 -2.69 18.54 7.07
C ARG A 102 -3.59 17.38 6.63
N LEU A 103 -3.07 16.46 5.82
CA LEU A 103 -3.85 15.36 5.25
C LEU A 103 -3.73 14.04 6.03
N ASN A 104 -3.17 14.06 7.26
CA ASN A 104 -2.85 12.84 8.03
C ASN A 104 -2.10 11.80 7.17
N LEU A 105 -1.17 12.30 6.35
CA LEU A 105 -0.28 11.53 5.51
C LEU A 105 1.03 11.30 6.27
N PHE A 106 1.39 10.05 6.46
CA PHE A 106 2.61 9.59 7.13
C PHE A 106 3.46 8.79 6.16
N TRP A 107 4.77 8.77 6.36
CA TRP A 107 5.69 7.99 5.52
C TRP A 107 6.95 7.61 6.27
N LEU A 108 7.61 6.56 5.80
CA LEU A 108 8.95 6.18 6.23
C LEU A 108 9.94 6.59 5.12
N GLY A 109 10.92 7.41 5.48
CA GLY A 109 11.99 7.85 4.57
C GLY A 109 13.18 6.87 4.56
N ASP A 110 14.35 7.31 4.07
CA ASP A 110 15.59 6.51 4.15
C ASP A 110 16.05 6.27 5.58
N ASN A 111 15.70 7.18 6.48
CA ASN A 111 16.02 7.09 7.89
C ASN A 111 14.90 7.72 8.72
N LEU A 112 14.97 7.52 10.04
CA LEU A 112 13.97 8.05 10.97
C LEU A 112 13.84 9.58 10.93
N ARG A 113 14.90 10.33 10.58
CA ARG A 113 14.87 11.81 10.53
C ARG A 113 14.11 12.32 9.31
N GLU A 114 14.06 11.52 8.25
CA GLU A 114 13.34 11.83 7.01
C GLU A 114 11.91 11.25 7.00
N SER A 115 11.56 10.50 8.05
CA SER A 115 10.25 9.89 8.21
C SER A 115 9.28 10.85 8.90
N LEU A 116 8.00 10.82 8.50
CA LEU A 116 6.92 11.45 9.23
C LEU A 116 6.03 10.36 9.84
N ILE A 117 6.14 10.20 11.17
CA ILE A 117 5.44 9.18 11.95
C ILE A 117 4.48 9.89 12.92
N PRO A 118 3.28 9.34 13.20
CA PRO A 118 2.39 9.89 14.23
C PRO A 118 3.09 9.99 15.60
N GLN A 119 2.83 11.07 16.34
CA GLN A 119 3.53 11.37 17.61
C GLN A 119 3.28 10.33 18.71
N ASP A 120 2.16 9.61 18.62
CA ASP A 120 1.73 8.58 19.56
C ASP A 120 2.28 7.18 19.25
N ARG A 121 3.22 7.06 18.29
CA ARG A 121 3.73 5.77 17.83
C ARG A 121 5.18 5.51 18.18
N GLU A 122 5.45 4.23 18.41
CA GLU A 122 6.80 3.75 18.67
C GLU A 122 7.67 3.83 17.40
N PRO A 123 8.90 4.36 17.49
CA PRO A 123 9.87 4.37 16.40
C PRO A 123 10.23 2.98 15.87
N ASN A 124 9.95 1.93 16.64
CA ASN A 124 10.22 0.52 16.30
C ASN A 124 9.57 0.07 14.99
N ILE A 125 8.52 0.77 14.54
CA ILE A 125 7.89 0.52 13.24
C ILE A 125 8.90 0.62 12.09
N PHE A 126 9.85 1.56 12.16
CA PHE A 126 10.83 1.77 11.11
C PHE A 126 11.71 0.53 10.91
N SER A 127 12.33 0.04 11.99
CA SER A 127 13.19 -1.15 11.92
C SER A 127 12.43 -2.41 11.54
N TYR A 128 11.19 -2.54 12.00
CA TYR A 128 10.36 -3.71 11.69
C TYR A 128 9.95 -3.72 10.21
N TRP A 129 9.46 -2.59 9.71
CA TRP A 129 9.17 -2.41 8.30
C TRP A 129 10.40 -2.68 7.42
N GLU A 130 11.57 -2.14 7.79
CA GLU A 130 12.78 -2.30 6.99
C GLU A 130 13.23 -3.76 6.93
N SER A 131 13.12 -4.50 8.04
CA SER A 131 13.38 -5.94 8.08
C SER A 131 12.40 -6.73 7.21
N LEU A 132 11.12 -6.35 7.19
CA LEU A 132 10.10 -6.97 6.34
C LEU A 132 10.36 -6.68 4.86
N ALA A 133 10.68 -5.43 4.52
CA ALA A 133 10.97 -5.02 3.14
C ALA A 133 12.20 -5.77 2.59
N ARG A 134 13.30 -5.85 3.38
CA ARG A 134 14.51 -6.58 2.99
C ARG A 134 14.26 -8.08 2.80
N SER A 135 13.42 -8.69 3.63
CA SER A 135 13.12 -10.12 3.48
C SER A 135 12.28 -10.44 2.22
N LEU A 136 11.60 -9.47 1.63
CA LEU A 136 10.97 -9.60 0.30
C LEU A 136 11.97 -9.43 -0.86
N ASP A 137 13.10 -8.73 -0.65
CA ASP A 137 14.08 -8.49 -1.71
C ASP A 137 14.67 -9.81 -2.24
N SER A 138 14.80 -10.83 -1.38
CA SER A 138 15.25 -12.18 -1.77
C SER A 138 14.31 -12.86 -2.78
N GLN A 139 13.00 -12.58 -2.71
CA GLN A 139 11.98 -13.11 -3.61
C GLN A 139 11.95 -12.29 -4.90
N ILE A 140 12.11 -10.97 -4.80
CA ILE A 140 12.10 -10.05 -5.93
C ILE A 140 13.34 -10.21 -6.81
N ASN A 141 14.52 -10.40 -6.22
CA ASN A 141 15.78 -10.55 -6.95
C ASN A 141 15.83 -11.84 -7.80
N GLN A 142 14.91 -12.77 -7.59
CA GLN A 142 14.75 -13.96 -8.44
C GLN A 142 13.97 -13.64 -9.73
N LEU A 143 13.32 -12.48 -9.82
CA LEU A 143 12.55 -12.06 -10.99
C LEU A 143 13.48 -11.39 -12.03
N PRO A 144 13.31 -11.68 -13.33
CA PRO A 144 14.22 -11.19 -14.39
C PRO A 144 14.25 -9.67 -14.56
N THR A 145 13.19 -8.97 -14.14
CA THR A 145 13.10 -7.51 -14.19
C THR A 145 12.30 -6.99 -13.00
N THR A 146 12.94 -6.23 -12.13
CA THR A 146 12.24 -5.49 -11.08
C THR A 146 11.93 -4.08 -11.60
N ASP A 147 10.64 -3.76 -11.72
CA ASP A 147 10.21 -2.39 -12.04
C ASP A 147 9.94 -1.57 -10.76
N VAL A 148 9.85 -0.25 -10.93
CA VAL A 148 9.69 0.70 -9.81
C VAL A 148 8.41 0.41 -9.02
N LEU A 149 7.33 0.00 -9.69
CA LEU A 149 6.07 -0.34 -9.01
C LEU A 149 6.18 -1.63 -8.22
N THR A 150 6.95 -2.61 -8.68
CA THR A 150 7.23 -3.84 -7.93
C THR A 150 7.92 -3.51 -6.60
N LEU A 151 8.91 -2.61 -6.63
CA LEU A 151 9.57 -2.09 -5.42
C LEU A 151 8.60 -1.33 -4.50
N ALA A 152 7.66 -0.59 -5.09
CA ALA A 152 6.67 0.18 -4.36
C ALA A 152 5.59 -0.72 -3.73
N PHE A 153 5.18 -1.80 -4.41
CA PHE A 153 4.36 -2.85 -3.82
C PHE A 153 5.09 -3.54 -2.68
N ARG A 154 6.39 -3.80 -2.81
CA ARG A 154 7.20 -4.41 -1.73
C ARG A 154 7.17 -3.55 -0.48
N ASP A 155 7.35 -2.23 -0.64
CA ASP A 155 7.22 -1.30 0.47
C ASP A 155 5.79 -1.25 1.03
N ALA A 156 4.74 -1.32 0.19
CA ALA A 156 3.34 -1.33 0.62
C ALA A 156 2.99 -2.56 1.46
N ILE A 157 3.42 -3.74 1.01
CA ILE A 157 3.19 -5.01 1.69
C ILE A 157 3.94 -5.05 3.02
N ALA A 158 5.23 -4.70 3.03
CA ALA A 158 6.02 -4.61 4.24
C ALA A 158 5.43 -3.61 5.25
N LEU A 159 4.97 -2.45 4.77
CA LEU A 159 4.41 -1.40 5.64
C LEU A 159 3.07 -1.84 6.23
N THR A 160 2.20 -2.43 5.43
CA THR A 160 0.91 -2.97 5.87
C THR A 160 1.12 -4.03 6.96
N ALA A 161 2.02 -4.98 6.74
CA ALA A 161 2.36 -5.99 7.73
C ALA A 161 2.97 -5.38 9.02
N SER A 162 3.78 -4.33 8.91
CA SER A 162 4.37 -3.66 10.08
C SER A 162 3.36 -2.87 10.92
N LEU A 163 2.25 -2.44 10.32
CA LEU A 163 1.20 -1.64 10.96
C LEU A 163 0.12 -2.50 11.64
N GLY A 164 0.13 -3.82 11.43
CA GLY A 164 -0.78 -4.79 12.01
C GLY A 164 -2.20 -4.70 11.45
N SER A 165 -2.99 -3.74 11.91
CA SER A 165 -4.41 -3.57 11.53
C SER A 165 -4.62 -2.66 10.31
N ALA A 166 -3.59 -2.47 9.49
CA ALA A 166 -3.71 -1.66 8.28
C ALA A 166 -4.22 -2.49 7.11
N PHE A 167 -4.89 -1.83 6.19
CA PHE A 167 -5.27 -2.39 4.90
C PHE A 167 -4.72 -1.53 3.78
N ILE A 168 -4.71 -2.08 2.57
CA ILE A 168 -4.34 -1.36 1.35
C ILE A 168 -5.62 -1.08 0.58
N LEU A 169 -5.84 0.18 0.20
CA LEU A 169 -6.80 0.50 -0.85
C LEU A 169 -6.10 0.45 -2.18
N THR A 170 -6.52 -0.48 -3.03
CA THR A 170 -6.05 -0.69 -4.40
C THR A 170 -7.25 -0.63 -5.34
N TYR A 171 -7.06 -0.94 -6.62
CA TYR A 171 -8.11 -0.94 -7.61
C TYR A 171 -7.88 -1.98 -8.69
N GLN A 172 -8.96 -2.34 -9.36
CA GLN A 172 -8.91 -3.07 -10.62
C GLN A 172 -9.07 -2.08 -11.76
N ILE A 173 -8.20 -2.15 -12.76
CA ILE A 173 -8.44 -1.48 -14.03
C ILE A 173 -9.71 -2.06 -14.69
N PRO A 174 -10.45 -1.30 -15.51
CA PRO A 174 -11.73 -1.76 -16.07
C PRO A 174 -11.66 -3.08 -16.84
N SER A 175 -10.54 -3.35 -17.52
CA SER A 175 -10.32 -4.62 -18.22
C SER A 175 -10.18 -5.79 -17.24
N ASP A 176 -9.50 -5.59 -16.12
CA ASP A 176 -9.25 -6.65 -15.13
C ASP A 176 -10.52 -6.94 -14.34
N TYR A 177 -11.27 -5.89 -13.99
CA TYR A 177 -12.58 -6.04 -13.35
C TYR A 177 -13.56 -6.85 -14.22
N LYS A 178 -13.66 -6.54 -15.52
CA LYS A 178 -14.57 -7.27 -16.44
C LYS A 178 -14.23 -8.75 -16.62
N ASN A 179 -12.98 -9.13 -16.38
CA ASN A 179 -12.49 -10.49 -16.54
C ASN A 179 -12.25 -11.20 -15.18
N ASP A 180 -12.73 -10.62 -14.08
CA ASP A 180 -12.54 -11.12 -12.72
C ASP A 180 -11.05 -11.36 -12.34
N PHE A 181 -10.14 -10.57 -12.90
CA PHE A 181 -8.72 -10.66 -12.57
C PHE A 181 -8.38 -9.85 -11.31
N PRO A 182 -7.47 -10.36 -10.46
CA PRO A 182 -7.10 -9.66 -9.22
C PRO A 182 -6.40 -8.32 -9.50
N PRO A 183 -6.36 -7.38 -8.53
CA PRO A 183 -5.53 -6.18 -8.62
C PRO A 183 -4.04 -6.48 -8.88
N ASP A 184 -3.30 -5.54 -9.46
CA ASP A 184 -1.89 -5.74 -9.82
C ASP A 184 -1.00 -6.03 -8.59
N ILE A 185 -1.29 -5.42 -7.44
CA ILE A 185 -0.58 -5.73 -6.19
C ILE A 185 -0.84 -7.18 -5.72
N CYS A 186 -2.04 -7.71 -5.95
CA CYS A 186 -2.39 -9.09 -5.62
C CYS A 186 -1.67 -10.07 -6.57
N LYS A 187 -1.62 -9.78 -7.87
CA LYS A 187 -0.81 -10.57 -8.84
C LYS A 187 0.67 -10.59 -8.43
N THR A 188 1.17 -9.46 -7.93
CA THR A 188 2.55 -9.33 -7.47
C THR A 188 2.81 -10.19 -6.25
N LEU A 189 1.92 -10.19 -5.25
CA LEU A 189 2.00 -11.07 -4.09
C LEU A 189 2.10 -12.55 -4.51
N GLU A 190 1.25 -12.99 -5.44
CA GLU A 190 1.29 -14.37 -5.94
C GLU A 190 2.63 -14.70 -6.62
N SER A 191 3.21 -13.75 -7.37
CA SER A 191 4.54 -13.92 -7.97
C SER A 191 5.68 -14.06 -6.94
N TRP A 192 5.45 -13.59 -5.71
CA TRP A 192 6.34 -13.73 -4.56
C TRP A 192 6.04 -14.98 -3.72
N ASN A 193 5.15 -15.85 -4.19
CA ASN A 193 4.64 -17.02 -3.45
C ASN A 193 3.89 -16.65 -2.16
N ILE A 194 3.27 -15.48 -2.11
CA ILE A 194 2.35 -15.09 -1.03
C ILE A 194 0.92 -15.27 -1.57
N PRO A 195 0.15 -16.25 -1.07
CA PRO A 195 -1.20 -16.51 -1.56
C PRO A 195 -2.09 -15.28 -1.38
N CYS A 196 -2.89 -14.95 -2.40
CA CYS A 196 -3.78 -13.79 -2.35
C CYS A 196 -5.20 -14.17 -2.80
N GLN A 197 -6.11 -14.33 -1.83
CA GLN A 197 -7.43 -14.90 -2.06
C GLN A 197 -8.52 -13.82 -2.19
N TYR A 198 -9.40 -13.98 -3.19
CA TYR A 198 -10.64 -13.21 -3.29
C TYR A 198 -11.67 -13.67 -2.25
N LEU A 199 -12.23 -12.73 -1.51
CA LEU A 199 -13.35 -12.96 -0.60
C LEU A 199 -14.65 -12.49 -1.24
N THR A 200 -15.65 -13.38 -1.25
CA THR A 200 -16.94 -13.11 -1.90
C THR A 200 -17.75 -12.07 -1.12
N GLU A 201 -18.61 -11.35 -1.84
CA GLU A 201 -19.56 -10.40 -1.23
C GLU A 201 -20.59 -11.04 -0.28
N LYS A 202 -20.67 -12.37 -0.25
CA LYS A 202 -21.57 -13.12 0.64
C LYS A 202 -20.94 -13.44 1.99
N ASP A 203 -19.64 -13.21 2.15
CA ASP A 203 -18.96 -13.41 3.43
C ASP A 203 -19.48 -12.37 4.45
N PRO A 204 -19.98 -12.79 5.63
CA PRO A 204 -20.57 -11.87 6.60
C PRO A 204 -19.60 -10.78 7.10
N ILE A 205 -18.30 -11.10 7.20
CA ILE A 205 -17.28 -10.15 7.66
C ILE A 205 -16.99 -9.15 6.53
N VAL A 206 -16.90 -9.60 5.29
CA VAL A 206 -16.75 -8.71 4.12
C VAL A 206 -17.94 -7.75 4.02
N VAL A 207 -19.17 -8.21 4.23
CA VAL A 207 -20.36 -7.33 4.21
C VAL A 207 -20.23 -6.21 5.25
N LEU A 208 -19.85 -6.55 6.48
CA LEU A 208 -19.69 -5.59 7.56
C LEU A 208 -18.57 -4.57 7.26
N GLU A 209 -17.40 -5.05 6.83
CA GLU A 209 -16.25 -4.21 6.52
C GLU A 209 -16.54 -3.26 5.34
N ARG A 210 -17.19 -3.76 4.28
CA ARG A 210 -17.61 -2.95 3.15
C ARG A 210 -18.57 -1.85 3.57
N GLU A 211 -19.55 -2.15 4.42
CA GLU A 211 -20.49 -1.15 4.90
C GLU A 211 -19.78 -0.05 5.70
N ASN A 212 -18.87 -0.42 6.60
CA ASN A 212 -18.07 0.52 7.38
C ASN A 212 -17.23 1.44 6.49
N LEU A 213 -16.49 0.86 5.54
CA LEU A 213 -15.63 1.62 4.63
C LEU A 213 -16.45 2.50 3.68
N ARG A 214 -17.56 2.00 3.12
CA ARG A 214 -18.46 2.81 2.27
C ARG A 214 -19.04 4.00 3.03
N ARG A 215 -19.40 3.85 4.31
CA ARG A 215 -19.86 4.97 5.16
C ARG A 215 -18.77 6.02 5.32
N LEU A 216 -17.53 5.62 5.60
CA LEU A 216 -16.39 6.54 5.69
C LEU A 216 -16.16 7.28 4.37
N ILE A 217 -16.11 6.55 3.25
CA ILE A 217 -15.88 7.13 1.91
C ILE A 217 -17.02 8.10 1.53
N THR A 218 -18.26 7.74 1.84
CA THR A 218 -19.43 8.61 1.59
C THR A 218 -19.38 9.88 2.44
N SER A 219 -18.95 9.78 3.71
CA SER A 219 -18.84 10.92 4.63
C SER A 219 -17.89 12.02 4.15
N VAL A 220 -16.92 11.69 3.29
CA VAL A 220 -15.96 12.63 2.70
C VAL A 220 -16.30 13.01 1.25
N GLY A 221 -17.52 12.70 0.79
CA GLY A 221 -18.04 13.13 -0.51
C GLY A 221 -17.48 12.35 -1.71
N LEU A 222 -16.97 11.15 -1.48
CA LEU A 222 -16.32 10.33 -2.51
C LEU A 222 -17.24 9.26 -3.13
N ALA A 223 -18.53 9.23 -2.76
CA ALA A 223 -19.50 8.29 -3.33
C ALA A 223 -19.54 8.34 -4.87
N LYS A 224 -19.33 9.53 -5.45
CA LYS A 224 -19.27 9.76 -6.90
C LYS A 224 -18.16 8.99 -7.63
N LEU A 225 -17.09 8.59 -6.92
CA LEU A 225 -16.03 7.80 -7.53
C LEU A 225 -16.53 6.40 -7.91
N PHE A 226 -17.41 5.80 -7.11
CA PHE A 226 -18.04 4.52 -7.44
C PHE A 226 -18.99 4.63 -8.63
N TRP A 227 -19.59 5.80 -8.86
CA TRP A 227 -20.42 6.04 -10.05
C TRP A 227 -19.61 6.31 -11.31
N ALA A 228 -18.33 6.69 -11.15
CA ALA A 228 -17.40 6.96 -12.24
C ALA A 228 -16.63 5.70 -12.68
N ASP A 229 -17.17 4.52 -12.41
CA ASP A 229 -16.62 3.21 -12.81
C ASP A 229 -15.22 2.91 -12.25
N ILE A 230 -14.95 3.36 -11.02
CA ILE A 230 -13.71 3.01 -10.30
C ILE A 230 -13.99 1.80 -9.41
N HIS A 231 -13.28 0.70 -9.69
CA HIS A 231 -13.40 -0.55 -8.95
C HIS A 231 -12.40 -0.61 -7.82
N ILE A 232 -12.72 0.07 -6.71
CA ILE A 232 -11.86 0.09 -5.52
C ILE A 232 -11.89 -1.29 -4.86
N VAL A 233 -10.71 -1.77 -4.48
CA VAL A 233 -10.51 -3.04 -3.78
C VAL A 233 -9.80 -2.78 -2.46
N VAL A 234 -10.19 -3.54 -1.43
CA VAL A 234 -9.49 -3.57 -0.15
C VAL A 234 -8.68 -4.84 -0.10
N LEU A 235 -7.40 -4.72 0.25
CA LEU A 235 -6.50 -5.83 0.49
C LEU A 235 -6.05 -5.82 1.95
N HIS A 236 -6.26 -6.93 2.64
CA HIS A 236 -5.75 -7.20 3.99
C HIS A 236 -4.62 -8.22 3.92
N LEU A 237 -3.64 -8.07 4.81
CA LEU A 237 -2.62 -9.07 5.05
C LEU A 237 -2.86 -9.70 6.42
N VAL A 238 -2.93 -11.03 6.46
CA VAL A 238 -3.18 -11.78 7.69
C VAL A 238 -2.05 -12.76 7.91
N GLU A 239 -1.51 -12.78 9.13
CA GLU A 239 -0.56 -13.79 9.57
C GLU A 239 -1.33 -15.00 10.10
N ASN A 240 -1.10 -16.18 9.51
CA ASN A 240 -1.61 -17.45 10.01
C ASN A 240 -0.84 -17.83 11.28
N THR A 241 -1.45 -17.56 12.44
CA THR A 241 -0.89 -17.81 13.78
C THR A 241 -0.76 -19.29 14.15
N SER A 242 -0.88 -20.22 13.19
CA SER A 242 -0.65 -21.65 13.41
C SER A 242 0.83 -21.97 13.67
N SER A 243 1.72 -21.03 13.38
CA SER A 243 3.16 -21.11 13.67
C SER A 243 3.49 -20.35 14.96
N PRO A 244 4.40 -20.88 15.81
CA PRO A 244 4.78 -20.20 17.05
C PRO A 244 5.38 -18.82 16.74
N PRO A 245 5.11 -17.80 17.59
CA PRO A 245 5.59 -16.44 17.34
C PRO A 245 7.11 -16.44 17.24
N ILE A 246 7.63 -16.01 16.08
CA ILE A 246 9.05 -15.76 15.89
C ILE A 246 9.40 -14.57 16.76
N LYS A 247 10.02 -14.82 17.92
CA LYS A 247 10.62 -13.76 18.73
C LYS A 247 11.78 -13.18 17.91
N LEU A 248 11.55 -12.08 17.21
CA LEU A 248 12.65 -11.19 16.81
C LEU A 248 13.26 -10.65 18.12
N GLU A 249 14.31 -11.31 18.60
CA GLU A 249 15.14 -10.74 19.65
C GLU A 249 15.80 -9.48 19.09
N ASN A 250 15.27 -8.33 19.51
CA ASN A 250 15.98 -7.05 19.41
C ASN A 250 17.26 -7.15 20.25
N LYS A 251 18.34 -7.69 19.66
CA LYS A 251 19.68 -7.53 20.21
C LYS A 251 20.03 -6.06 20.13
N GLN A 252 19.80 -5.36 21.24
CA GLN A 252 20.42 -4.07 21.52
C GLN A 252 21.91 -4.20 21.20
N LEU A 253 22.38 -3.44 20.21
CA LEU A 253 23.79 -3.32 19.86
C LEU A 253 24.55 -2.81 21.09
N THR A 254 25.02 -3.74 21.90
CA THR A 254 26.10 -3.50 22.85
C THR A 254 27.39 -3.82 22.12
N ASN A 255 28.20 -2.78 21.93
CA ASN A 255 29.53 -2.83 21.33
C ASN A 255 30.39 -3.95 21.93
N LYS A 256 30.41 -5.12 21.30
CA LYS A 256 31.50 -6.10 21.45
C LYS A 256 31.75 -6.82 20.12
N SER A 257 32.92 -6.51 19.57
CA SER A 257 33.80 -7.32 18.73
C SER A 257 33.19 -8.38 17.80
N PHE A 258 33.44 -8.15 16.51
CA PHE A 258 33.59 -9.10 15.40
C PHE A 258 33.81 -10.57 15.77
N GLN A 259 33.18 -11.41 14.94
CA GLN A 259 33.23 -12.87 14.84
C GLN A 259 32.23 -13.64 15.71
N GLU A 260 30.98 -13.65 15.26
CA GLU A 260 30.14 -14.84 15.36
C GLU A 260 29.23 -14.87 14.13
N THR A 261 29.45 -15.85 13.26
CA THR A 261 28.57 -16.22 12.15
C THR A 261 27.25 -16.70 12.77
N GLN A 262 26.33 -15.76 12.99
CA GLN A 262 24.98 -16.10 13.40
C GLN A 262 24.26 -16.69 12.20
N ASN A 263 23.98 -17.99 12.27
CA ASN A 263 23.00 -18.64 11.41
C ASN A 263 21.64 -17.99 11.67
N LEU A 264 21.36 -16.91 10.95
CA LEU A 264 20.01 -16.38 10.80
C LEU A 264 19.19 -17.46 10.10
N GLU A 265 18.15 -17.95 10.77
CA GLU A 265 17.06 -18.66 10.11
C GLU A 265 16.68 -17.87 8.84
N PRO A 266 16.56 -18.53 7.66
CA PRO A 266 16.33 -17.85 6.39
C PRO A 266 15.22 -16.80 6.51
N GLU A 267 15.52 -15.54 6.20
CA GLU A 267 14.57 -14.42 6.23
C GLU A 267 13.27 -14.72 5.44
N ASN A 268 13.31 -15.69 4.53
CA ASN A 268 12.19 -16.25 3.78
C ASN A 268 11.08 -16.94 4.60
N TYR A 269 11.27 -17.24 5.89
CA TYR A 269 10.22 -17.88 6.71
C TYR A 269 9.08 -16.92 7.09
N LEU A 270 9.35 -15.61 7.18
CA LEU A 270 8.37 -14.61 7.63
C LEU A 270 7.11 -14.59 6.73
N TRP A 271 7.32 -14.63 5.42
CA TRP A 271 6.24 -14.51 4.44
C TRP A 271 5.46 -15.80 4.20
N ARG A 272 5.94 -16.96 4.67
CA ARG A 272 5.26 -18.26 4.49
C ARG A 272 3.94 -18.36 5.25
N ASN A 273 3.81 -17.62 6.35
CA ASN A 273 2.61 -17.58 7.16
C ASN A 273 1.68 -16.42 6.79
N ILE A 274 2.07 -15.55 5.86
CA ILE A 274 1.27 -14.39 5.49
C ILE A 274 0.39 -14.75 4.30
N GLN A 275 -0.88 -14.35 4.35
CA GLN A 275 -1.84 -14.50 3.27
C GLN A 275 -2.53 -13.17 3.01
N GLY A 276 -2.68 -12.82 1.73
CA GLY A 276 -3.50 -11.72 1.27
C GLY A 276 -4.96 -12.12 1.13
N PHE A 277 -5.87 -11.25 1.54
CA PHE A 277 -7.30 -11.38 1.31
C PHE A 277 -7.84 -10.09 0.72
N TRP A 278 -8.57 -10.18 -0.38
CA TRP A 278 -9.09 -8.99 -1.05
C TRP A 278 -10.57 -9.10 -1.39
N TYR A 279 -11.26 -7.96 -1.38
CA TYR A 279 -12.66 -7.84 -1.78
C TYR A 279 -12.93 -6.46 -2.39
N GLN A 280 -13.97 -6.39 -3.23
CA GLN A 280 -14.39 -5.16 -3.86
C GLN A 280 -15.21 -4.30 -2.89
N LEU A 281 -15.00 -2.98 -2.93
CA LEU A 281 -15.81 -2.03 -2.17
C LEU A 281 -17.14 -1.77 -2.84
#